data_AF-A0A314ZE68-F1
#
_entry.id   AF-A0A314ZE68-F1
#
_cell.length_a   1.000
_cell.length_b   1.000
_cell.length_c   1.000
_cell.angle_alpha   90.00
_cell.angle_beta   90.00
_cell.angle_gamma   90.00
#
_symmetry.space_group_name_H-M   'P 1'
#
loop_
_entity.id
_entity.type
_entity.pdbx_description
1 polymer ?
#
loop_
_entity_poly.entity_id
_entity_poly.type
_entity_poly.pdbx_seq_one_letter_code
_entity_poly.pdbx_strand_id
1 'polypeptide(L)'
;MDDMNGHGNGGGGRLLSERQREHPFIVTEPGEVARGKKNGLDYLFHLYEQCRDFLIQVQTIAKEHGEKCPTKVTNQVFRFAKKAGASYINKPKMRHYVHCYALHCLDEEASNALRRVFKERGENVGAWRHACYKPLVTIAAGQGWDIDAIFNSHPRLSIWYVPTKLRQLCHTERNNATASSSASGGGVDHLPY
;
A
#
# COMPACT_ATOMS: atom_id res chain seq x y z
N MET A 1 30.40 -58.76 0.21
CA MET A 1 29.11 -59.45 0.34
C MET A 1 28.66 -59.23 1.77
N ASP A 2 27.73 -58.38 2.17
CA ASP A 2 26.82 -57.38 1.57
C ASP A 2 26.36 -56.54 2.81
N ASP A 3 26.56 -55.23 2.86
CA ASP A 3 25.59 -54.17 2.55
C ASP A 3 24.08 -54.49 2.66
N MET A 4 23.35 -53.49 3.22
CA MET A 4 21.89 -53.23 3.20
C MET A 4 20.99 -53.65 4.39
N ASN A 5 20.53 -52.59 5.09
CA ASN A 5 19.14 -52.15 5.32
C ASN A 5 18.75 -52.10 6.82
N GLY A 6 18.63 -50.93 7.48
CA GLY A 6 17.63 -49.87 7.27
C GLY A 6 16.37 -50.19 8.12
N HIS A 7 15.77 -49.35 8.96
CA HIS A 7 15.67 -47.90 9.05
C HIS A 7 15.39 -47.50 10.51
N GLY A 8 16.24 -46.63 11.08
CA GLY A 8 15.96 -45.94 12.33
C GLY A 8 14.89 -44.87 12.12
N ASN A 9 13.82 -44.97 12.91
CA ASN A 9 12.72 -44.03 13.02
C ASN A 9 13.21 -42.67 13.56
N GLY A 10 13.82 -41.86 12.70
CA GLY A 10 14.22 -40.49 12.98
C GLY A 10 13.08 -39.54 12.62
N GLY A 11 12.21 -39.26 13.59
CA GLY A 11 11.15 -38.27 13.47
C GLY A 11 11.72 -36.93 13.00
N GLY A 12 11.51 -36.63 11.72
CA GLY A 12 11.76 -35.33 11.14
C GLY A 12 10.85 -34.31 11.80
N GLY A 13 11.31 -33.77 12.92
CA GLY A 13 10.77 -32.57 13.54
C GLY A 13 10.83 -31.44 12.53
N ARG A 14 9.75 -31.30 11.77
CA ARG A 14 9.41 -30.06 11.08
C ARG A 14 9.45 -28.98 12.16
N LEU A 15 10.56 -28.25 12.21
CA LEU A 15 10.60 -26.88 12.67
C LEU A 15 9.61 -26.11 11.79
N LEU A 16 8.34 -26.21 12.17
CA LEU A 16 7.35 -25.17 11.98
C LEU A 16 7.99 -23.95 12.60
N SER A 17 8.73 -23.18 11.81
CA SER A 17 9.02 -21.80 12.14
C SER A 17 7.64 -21.19 12.37
N GLU A 18 7.22 -21.11 13.64
CA GLU A 18 5.99 -20.44 14.03
C GLU A 18 6.04 -19.11 13.31
N ARG A 19 5.10 -18.90 12.37
CA ARG A 19 4.98 -17.59 11.75
C ARG A 19 4.59 -16.67 12.89
N GLN A 20 5.58 -16.03 13.51
CA GLN A 20 5.38 -15.07 14.57
C GLN A 20 4.46 -14.00 14.01
N ARG A 21 3.18 -14.10 14.38
CA ARG A 21 2.14 -13.24 13.81
C ARG A 21 2.43 -11.84 14.33
N GLU A 22 2.65 -10.92 13.41
CA GLU A 22 2.88 -9.53 13.77
C GLU A 22 1.72 -8.97 14.58
N HIS A 23 2.07 -8.04 15.47
CA HIS A 23 1.09 -7.28 16.20
C HIS A 23 0.20 -6.48 15.24
N PRO A 24 -1.12 -6.43 15.49
CA PRO A 24 -2.02 -5.67 14.65
C PRO A 24 -1.71 -4.18 14.75
N PHE A 25 -1.98 -3.45 13.66
CA PHE A 25 -1.87 -2.00 13.65
C PHE A 25 -3.00 -1.35 14.45
N ILE A 26 -2.70 -0.19 15.02
CA ILE A 26 -3.68 0.75 15.60
C ILE A 26 -3.48 2.13 15.00
N VAL A 27 -4.54 2.93 14.98
CA VAL A 27 -4.43 4.33 14.58
C VAL A 27 -3.58 5.06 15.62
N THR A 28 -2.57 5.78 15.15
CA THR A 28 -1.60 6.53 15.96
C THR A 28 -1.35 7.87 15.32
N GLU A 29 -1.11 8.88 16.14
CA GLU A 29 -0.66 10.19 15.70
C GLU A 29 0.75 10.15 15.12
N PRO A 30 1.14 11.16 14.32
CA PRO A 30 2.52 11.29 13.85
C PRO A 30 3.51 11.35 15.02
N GLY A 31 4.50 10.45 15.02
CA GLY A 31 5.49 10.33 16.08
C GLY A 31 5.04 9.54 17.31
N GLU A 32 3.79 9.09 17.37
CA GLU A 32 3.30 8.30 18.50
C GLU A 32 3.74 6.85 18.42
N VAL A 33 4.39 6.37 19.49
CA VAL A 33 4.70 4.95 19.66
C VAL A 33 3.47 4.20 20.17
N ALA A 34 3.03 3.18 19.41
CA ALA A 34 1.94 2.32 19.83
C ALA A 34 2.28 1.60 21.16
N ARG A 35 1.34 1.58 22.10
CA ARG A 35 1.52 0.93 23.41
C ARG A 35 1.10 -0.54 23.37
N GLY A 36 1.81 -1.36 24.13
CA GLY A 36 1.52 -2.79 24.27
C GLY A 36 1.86 -3.62 23.02
N LYS A 37 1.18 -4.75 22.83
CA LYS A 37 1.37 -5.68 21.69
C LYS A 37 0.69 -5.16 20.41
N LYS A 38 1.01 -3.94 19.99
CA LYS A 38 0.40 -3.21 18.86
C LYS A 38 1.47 -2.48 18.05
N ASN A 39 1.20 -2.27 16.76
CA ASN A 39 2.08 -1.51 15.86
C ASN A 39 1.43 -0.16 15.49
N GLY A 40 2.24 0.89 15.39
CA GLY A 40 1.81 2.23 14.95
C GLY A 40 1.80 2.38 13.42
N LEU A 41 1.20 3.47 12.94
CA LEU A 41 1.09 3.80 11.52
C LEU A 41 2.39 4.34 10.94
N ASP A 42 3.24 4.99 11.75
CA ASP A 42 4.58 5.38 11.28
C ASP A 42 5.44 4.15 11.00
N TYR A 43 5.33 3.11 11.82
CA TYR A 43 5.97 1.82 11.53
C TYR A 43 5.42 1.21 10.23
N LEU A 44 4.09 1.27 10.00
CA LEU A 44 3.50 0.84 8.73
C LEU A 44 4.12 1.57 7.54
N PHE A 45 4.27 2.90 7.60
CA PHE A 45 4.88 3.68 6.52
C PHE A 45 6.37 3.39 6.36
N HIS A 46 7.08 3.16 7.45
CA HIS A 46 8.48 2.73 7.42
C HIS A 46 8.67 1.39 6.68
N LEU A 47 7.70 0.46 6.76
CA LEU A 47 7.76 -0.79 5.97
C LEU A 47 7.74 -0.54 4.45
N TYR A 48 7.14 0.56 3.98
CA TYR A 48 7.17 0.93 2.55
C TYR A 48 8.55 1.44 2.14
N GLU A 49 9.22 2.21 3.01
CA GLU A 49 10.62 2.62 2.78
C GLU A 49 11.55 1.42 2.74
N GLN A 50 11.41 0.48 3.68
CA GLN A 50 12.21 -0.76 3.62
C GLN A 50 11.95 -1.56 2.33
N CYS A 51 10.71 -1.62 1.85
CA CYS A 51 10.40 -2.25 0.56
C CYS A 51 11.09 -1.54 -0.63
N ARG A 52 11.27 -0.22 -0.56
CA ARG A 52 12.00 0.56 -1.56
C ARG A 52 13.49 0.21 -1.54
N ASP A 53 14.08 0.09 -0.36
CA ASP A 53 15.50 -0.30 -0.22
C ASP A 53 15.73 -1.73 -0.77
N PHE A 54 14.81 -2.66 -0.49
CA PHE A 54 14.88 -3.99 -1.07
C PHE A 54 14.70 -3.99 -2.59
N LEU A 55 13.86 -3.12 -3.15
CA LEU A 55 13.75 -2.97 -4.59
C LEU A 55 15.07 -2.48 -5.19
N ILE A 56 15.72 -1.48 -4.58
CA ILE A 56 17.02 -0.96 -5.05
C ILE A 56 18.10 -2.06 -5.03
N GLN A 57 18.14 -2.88 -3.98
CA GLN A 57 19.06 -4.02 -3.92
C GLN A 57 18.78 -5.05 -5.01
N VAL A 58 17.50 -5.41 -5.22
CA VAL A 58 17.10 -6.34 -6.29
C VAL A 58 17.44 -5.78 -7.67
N GLN A 59 17.25 -4.47 -7.88
CA GLN A 59 17.61 -3.79 -9.12
C GLN A 59 19.12 -3.81 -9.36
N THR A 60 19.92 -3.63 -8.32
CA THR A 60 21.39 -3.66 -8.39
C THR A 60 21.88 -5.05 -8.81
N ILE A 61 21.40 -6.10 -8.13
CA ILE A 61 21.73 -7.49 -8.45
C ILE A 61 21.31 -7.85 -9.89
N ALA A 62 20.10 -7.44 -10.30
CA ALA A 62 19.63 -7.70 -11.66
C ALA A 62 20.52 -7.04 -12.72
N LYS A 63 21.01 -5.81 -12.47
CA LYS A 63 21.93 -5.11 -13.37
C LYS A 63 23.29 -5.80 -13.44
N GLU A 64 23.85 -6.21 -12.30
CA GLU A 64 25.12 -6.94 -12.24
C GLU A 64 25.08 -8.27 -13.01
N HIS A 65 23.93 -8.95 -12.98
CA HIS A 65 23.72 -10.22 -13.66
C HIS A 65 23.22 -10.09 -15.11
N GLY A 66 23.00 -8.87 -15.63
CA GLY A 66 22.43 -8.65 -16.96
C GLY A 66 20.97 -9.09 -17.12
N GLU A 67 20.23 -9.22 -16.02
CA GLU A 67 18.82 -9.59 -15.98
C GLU A 67 17.90 -8.38 -16.15
N LYS A 68 16.64 -8.63 -16.52
CA LYS A 68 15.61 -7.57 -16.60
C LYS A 68 15.38 -6.93 -15.23
N CYS A 69 15.78 -5.67 -15.11
CA CYS A 69 15.65 -4.89 -13.89
C CYS A 69 14.17 -4.53 -13.58
N PRO A 70 13.62 -4.90 -12.40
CA PRO A 70 12.24 -4.58 -12.05
C PRO A 70 12.08 -3.09 -11.69
N THR A 71 11.06 -2.42 -12.23
CA THR A 71 10.77 -1.01 -11.93
C THR A 71 9.72 -0.80 -10.83
N LYS A 72 9.00 -1.86 -10.46
CA LYS A 72 7.99 -1.86 -9.42
C LYS A 72 8.26 -2.93 -8.37
N VAL A 73 7.63 -2.81 -7.21
CA VAL A 73 7.68 -3.82 -6.15
C VAL A 73 6.97 -5.10 -6.61
N THR A 74 7.75 -6.09 -7.01
CA THR A 74 7.27 -7.39 -7.53
C THR A 74 7.34 -8.49 -6.47
N ASN A 75 6.90 -9.70 -6.84
CA ASN A 75 7.08 -10.90 -5.99
C ASN A 75 8.56 -11.18 -5.67
N GLN A 76 9.49 -10.80 -6.56
CA GLN A 76 10.92 -10.97 -6.32
C GLN A 76 11.39 -10.13 -5.14
N VAL A 77 10.94 -8.89 -5.02
CA VAL A 77 11.25 -8.00 -3.89
C VAL A 77 10.76 -8.59 -2.57
N PHE A 78 9.52 -9.11 -2.52
CA PHE A 78 9.01 -9.77 -1.31
C PHE A 78 9.77 -11.05 -0.94
N ARG A 79 10.22 -11.83 -1.94
CA ARG A 79 11.07 -13.02 -1.70
C ARG A 79 12.44 -12.62 -1.17
N PHE A 80 13.02 -11.55 -1.73
CA PHE A 80 14.30 -11.00 -1.29
C PHE A 80 14.22 -10.50 0.16
N ALA A 81 13.21 -9.68 0.49
CA ALA A 81 12.99 -9.17 1.84
C ALA A 81 12.91 -10.31 2.87
N LYS A 82 12.17 -11.38 2.56
CA LYS A 82 12.10 -12.57 3.41
C LYS A 82 13.46 -13.26 3.59
N LYS A 83 14.25 -13.39 2.53
CA LYS A 83 15.61 -13.97 2.58
C LYS A 83 16.56 -13.09 3.39
N ALA A 84 16.39 -11.77 3.34
CA ALA A 84 17.15 -10.78 4.09
C ALA A 84 16.70 -10.64 5.56
N GLY A 85 15.84 -11.53 6.07
CA GLY A 85 15.38 -11.52 7.47
C GLY A 85 14.17 -10.63 7.76
N ALA A 86 13.69 -9.84 6.80
CA ALA A 86 12.49 -9.00 6.94
C ALA A 86 11.20 -9.79 6.70
N SER A 87 11.00 -10.88 7.45
CA SER A 87 9.86 -11.80 7.31
C SER A 87 8.51 -11.15 7.62
N TYR A 88 8.50 -10.04 8.35
CA TYR A 88 7.34 -9.20 8.60
C TYR A 88 6.84 -8.50 7.31
N ILE A 89 7.69 -8.20 6.34
CA ILE A 89 7.21 -7.62 5.08
C ILE A 89 6.54 -8.70 4.22
N ASN A 90 5.25 -8.52 3.91
CA ASN A 90 4.50 -9.45 3.08
C ASN A 90 3.56 -8.74 2.09
N LYS A 91 3.41 -9.36 0.90
CA LYS A 91 2.65 -8.80 -0.21
C LYS A 91 1.19 -8.47 0.13
N PRO A 92 0.40 -9.34 0.80
CA PRO A 92 -0.97 -9.00 1.17
C PRO A 92 -1.07 -7.74 2.01
N LYS A 93 -0.24 -7.62 3.07
CA LYS A 93 -0.20 -6.45 3.94
C LYS A 93 0.17 -5.18 3.19
N MET A 94 1.26 -5.21 2.42
CA MET A 94 1.72 -4.02 1.67
C MET A 94 0.71 -3.59 0.60
N ARG A 95 0.02 -4.52 -0.06
CA ARG A 95 -1.05 -4.16 -0.99
C ARG A 95 -2.28 -3.57 -0.30
N HIS A 96 -2.54 -3.98 0.94
CA HIS A 96 -3.74 -3.57 1.66
C HIS A 96 -3.73 -2.08 2.03
N TYR A 97 -2.56 -1.51 2.32
CA TYR A 97 -2.40 -0.16 2.84
C TYR A 97 -1.73 0.82 1.87
N VAL A 98 -1.45 0.42 0.63
CA VAL A 98 -0.63 1.26 -0.28
C VAL A 98 -1.31 2.58 -0.62
N HIS A 99 -2.64 2.67 -0.61
CA HIS A 99 -3.34 3.96 -0.75
C HIS A 99 -3.18 4.84 0.51
N CYS A 100 -3.08 4.26 1.71
CA CYS A 100 -2.78 5.06 2.91
C CYS A 100 -1.37 5.66 2.84
N TYR A 101 -0.40 4.87 2.36
CA TYR A 101 0.96 5.35 2.10
C TYR A 101 1.00 6.38 0.97
N ALA A 102 0.17 6.20 -0.07
CA ALA A 102 0.03 7.19 -1.14
C ALA A 102 -0.50 8.52 -0.62
N LEU A 103 -1.51 8.53 0.25
CA LEU A 103 -1.99 9.75 0.90
C LEU A 103 -0.87 10.42 1.70
N HIS A 104 -0.14 9.66 2.51
CA HIS A 104 1.00 10.18 3.27
C HIS A 104 2.10 10.78 2.38
N CYS A 105 2.35 10.23 1.18
CA CYS A 105 3.34 10.78 0.27
C CYS A 105 2.86 12.03 -0.48
N LEU A 106 1.60 12.05 -0.91
CA LEU A 106 1.06 13.13 -1.75
C LEU A 106 0.59 14.33 -0.93
N ASP A 107 0.10 14.09 0.28
CA ASP A 107 -0.41 15.11 1.19
C ASP A 107 -0.21 14.63 2.64
N GLU A 108 1.00 14.83 3.14
CA GLU A 108 1.37 14.43 4.50
C GLU A 108 0.54 15.15 5.56
N GLU A 109 0.16 16.41 5.31
CA GLU A 109 -0.65 17.20 6.23
C GLU A 109 -2.06 16.61 6.36
N ALA A 110 -2.74 16.33 5.24
CA ALA A 110 -4.06 15.70 5.26
C ALA A 110 -4.00 14.29 5.86
N SER A 111 -2.94 13.51 5.58
CA SER A 111 -2.70 12.21 6.20
C SER A 111 -2.59 12.32 7.73
N ASN A 112 -1.81 13.28 8.21
CA ASN A 112 -1.57 13.53 9.63
C ASN A 112 -2.84 14.03 10.34
N ALA A 113 -3.60 14.92 9.71
CA ALA A 113 -4.90 15.37 10.20
C ALA A 113 -5.89 14.21 10.29
N LEU A 114 -5.97 13.35 9.27
CA LEU A 114 -6.85 12.19 9.27
C LEU A 114 -6.49 11.19 10.39
N ARG A 115 -5.20 10.96 10.63
CA ARG A 115 -4.72 10.13 11.75
C ARG A 115 -5.16 10.68 13.11
N ARG A 116 -4.99 11.99 13.34
CA ARG A 116 -5.43 12.66 14.58
C ARG A 116 -6.93 12.49 14.81
N VAL A 117 -7.75 12.82 13.81
CA VAL A 117 -9.21 12.76 13.90
C VAL A 117 -9.70 11.33 14.19
N PHE A 118 -9.14 10.32 13.52
CA PHE A 118 -9.56 8.93 13.73
C PHE A 118 -9.10 8.39 15.08
N LYS A 119 -7.92 8.80 15.56
CA LYS A 119 -7.47 8.42 16.90
C LYS A 119 -8.32 9.06 18.00
N GLU A 120 -8.61 10.35 17.89
CA GLU A 120 -9.45 11.08 18.85
C GLU A 120 -10.84 10.44 18.98
N ARG A 121 -11.40 9.98 17.86
CA ARG A 121 -12.69 9.26 17.82
C ARG A 121 -12.61 7.80 18.28
N GLY A 122 -11.43 7.28 18.59
CA GLY A 122 -11.24 5.88 18.96
C GLY A 122 -11.52 4.89 17.81
N GLU A 123 -11.40 5.34 16.56
CA GLU A 123 -11.72 4.53 15.38
C GLU A 123 -10.68 3.42 15.14
N ASN A 124 -11.14 2.30 14.57
CA ASN A 124 -10.25 1.21 14.22
C ASN A 124 -9.49 1.49 12.90
N VAL A 125 -8.40 0.74 12.67
CA VAL A 125 -7.57 0.88 11.46
C VAL A 125 -8.34 0.61 10.17
N GLY A 126 -9.38 -0.22 10.20
CA GLY A 126 -10.22 -0.49 9.04
C GLY A 126 -10.98 0.76 8.59
N ALA A 127 -11.58 1.49 9.55
CA ALA A 127 -12.29 2.74 9.31
C ALA A 127 -11.32 3.83 8.79
N TRP A 128 -10.18 4.04 9.48
CA TRP A 128 -9.15 4.99 9.04
C TRP A 128 -8.65 4.67 7.63
N ARG A 129 -8.31 3.40 7.37
CA ARG A 129 -7.86 2.93 6.06
C ARG A 129 -8.90 3.22 4.98
N HIS A 130 -10.17 2.99 5.26
CA HIS A 130 -11.24 3.28 4.28
C HIS A 130 -11.34 4.77 4.00
N ALA A 131 -11.22 5.62 5.04
CA ALA A 131 -11.29 7.06 4.90
C ALA A 131 -10.15 7.65 4.05
N CYS A 132 -8.97 7.00 4.01
CA CYS A 132 -7.84 7.43 3.16
C CYS A 132 -8.16 7.48 1.65
N TYR A 133 -9.20 6.79 1.17
CA TYR A 133 -9.56 6.86 -0.25
C TYR A 133 -10.11 8.23 -0.66
N LYS A 134 -10.92 8.88 0.20
CA LYS A 134 -11.60 10.13 -0.13
C LYS A 134 -10.62 11.26 -0.52
N PRO A 135 -9.61 11.63 0.30
CA PRO A 135 -8.68 12.69 -0.06
C PRO A 135 -7.86 12.36 -1.31
N LEU A 136 -7.52 11.09 -1.56
CA LEU A 136 -6.85 10.68 -2.79
C LEU A 136 -7.70 10.89 -4.04
N VAL A 137 -9.01 10.62 -3.96
CA VAL A 137 -9.93 10.90 -5.06
C VAL A 137 -10.05 12.40 -5.30
N THR A 138 -10.08 13.21 -4.24
CA THR A 138 -10.03 14.68 -4.34
C THR A 138 -8.75 15.16 -5.04
N ILE A 139 -7.59 14.61 -4.68
CA ILE A 139 -6.31 14.90 -5.34
C ILE A 139 -6.37 14.52 -6.83
N ALA A 140 -6.92 13.34 -7.16
CA ALA A 140 -7.08 12.91 -8.53
C ALA A 140 -7.99 13.85 -9.33
N ALA A 141 -9.12 14.27 -8.75
CA ALA A 141 -10.03 15.22 -9.38
C ALA A 141 -9.34 16.56 -9.71
N GLY A 142 -8.48 17.04 -8.82
CA GLY A 142 -7.68 18.26 -9.03
C GLY A 142 -6.57 18.13 -10.07
N GLN A 143 -6.26 16.92 -10.54
CA GLN A 143 -5.16 16.64 -11.49
C GLN A 143 -5.65 15.85 -12.72
N GLY A 144 -6.87 16.11 -13.18
CA GLY A 144 -7.39 15.53 -14.43
C GLY A 144 -7.76 14.04 -14.34
N TRP A 145 -7.98 13.51 -13.13
CA TRP A 145 -8.41 12.14 -12.84
C TRP A 145 -7.41 11.03 -13.21
N ASP A 146 -6.17 11.37 -13.56
CA ASP A 146 -5.15 10.39 -13.93
C ASP A 146 -4.33 9.93 -12.71
N ILE A 147 -4.90 8.99 -11.94
CA ILE A 147 -4.24 8.44 -10.75
C ILE A 147 -2.95 7.66 -11.09
N ASP A 148 -2.79 7.17 -12.32
CA ASP A 148 -1.54 6.54 -12.76
C ASP A 148 -0.43 7.56 -12.89
N ALA A 149 -0.70 8.68 -13.56
CA ALA A 149 0.26 9.76 -13.71
C ALA A 149 0.67 10.33 -12.35
N ILE A 150 -0.27 10.46 -11.41
CA ILE A 150 0.01 10.91 -10.03
C ILE A 150 0.97 9.94 -9.33
N PHE A 151 0.72 8.63 -9.39
CA PHE A 151 1.63 7.65 -8.79
C PHE A 151 2.99 7.64 -9.49
N ASN A 152 3.02 7.69 -10.82
CA ASN A 152 4.25 7.59 -11.60
C ASN A 152 5.15 8.83 -11.48
N SER A 153 4.58 10.01 -11.22
CA SER A 153 5.33 11.25 -11.03
C SER A 153 5.98 11.35 -9.65
N HIS A 154 5.44 10.67 -8.63
CA HIS A 154 5.98 10.73 -7.28
C HIS A 154 7.10 9.70 -7.04
N PRO A 155 8.33 10.10 -6.64
CA PRO A 155 9.49 9.20 -6.52
C PRO A 155 9.29 7.99 -5.59
N ARG A 156 8.51 8.15 -4.52
CA ARG A 156 8.20 7.06 -3.57
C ARG A 156 7.03 6.17 -4.02
N LEU A 157 6.15 6.65 -4.92
CA LEU A 157 4.94 5.93 -5.33
C LEU A 157 5.05 5.25 -6.70
N SER A 158 5.96 5.71 -7.56
CA SER A 158 6.13 5.19 -8.92
C SER A 158 6.51 3.71 -8.94
N ILE A 159 7.13 3.22 -7.88
CA ILE A 159 7.49 1.81 -7.68
C ILE A 159 6.30 0.94 -7.24
N TRP A 160 5.16 1.53 -6.87
CA TRP A 160 3.97 0.82 -6.46
C TRP A 160 2.97 0.70 -7.61
N TYR A 161 2.12 -0.31 -7.52
CA TYR A 161 0.96 -0.43 -8.39
C TYR A 161 -0.21 0.31 -7.74
N VAL A 162 -0.92 1.15 -8.50
CA VAL A 162 -2.14 1.79 -8.01
C VAL A 162 -3.19 0.74 -7.67
N PRO A 163 -3.79 0.76 -6.46
CA PRO A 163 -4.84 -0.17 -6.06
C PRO A 163 -6.03 -0.15 -7.01
N THR A 164 -6.54 -1.34 -7.34
CA THR A 164 -7.74 -1.49 -8.17
C THR A 164 -8.92 -0.72 -7.60
N LYS A 165 -9.14 -0.77 -6.28
CA LYS A 165 -10.24 -0.04 -5.63
C LYS A 165 -10.09 1.48 -5.76
N LEU A 166 -8.87 2.01 -5.67
CA LEU A 166 -8.62 3.45 -5.84
C LEU A 166 -8.93 3.89 -7.28
N ARG A 167 -8.47 3.13 -8.28
CA ARG A 167 -8.80 3.39 -9.70
C ARG A 167 -10.31 3.39 -9.94
N GLN A 168 -11.01 2.38 -9.42
CA GLN A 168 -12.46 2.26 -9.55
C GLN A 168 -13.17 3.49 -8.97
N LEU A 169 -12.79 3.92 -7.76
CA LEU A 169 -13.37 5.11 -7.13
C LEU A 169 -13.10 6.39 -7.95
N CYS A 170 -11.88 6.57 -8.47
CA CYS A 170 -11.56 7.72 -9.32
C CYS A 170 -12.41 7.71 -10.61
N HIS A 171 -12.58 6.55 -11.26
CA HIS A 171 -13.42 6.42 -12.44
C HIS A 171 -14.89 6.70 -12.16
N THR A 172 -15.43 6.16 -11.06
CA THR A 172 -16.83 6.41 -10.66
C THR A 172 -17.07 7.89 -10.39
N GLU A 173 -16.21 8.55 -9.62
CA GLU A 173 -16.38 9.96 -9.29
C GLU A 173 -16.18 10.88 -10.50
N ARG A 174 -15.26 10.56 -11.42
CA ARG A 174 -15.12 11.28 -12.70
C ARG A 174 -16.41 11.22 -13.53
N ASN A 175 -17.03 10.04 -13.61
CA ASN A 175 -18.28 9.86 -14.35
C ASN A 175 -19.43 10.65 -13.68
N ASN A 176 -19.48 10.67 -12.35
CA ASN A 176 -20.46 11.48 -11.62
C ASN A 176 -20.26 12.99 -11.85
N ALA A 177 -19.01 13.46 -11.87
CA ALA A 177 -18.69 14.86 -12.12
C ALA A 177 -19.03 15.32 -13.55
N THR A 178 -18.76 14.46 -14.55
CA THR A 178 -19.12 14.72 -15.95
C THR A 178 -20.63 14.68 -16.18
N ALA A 179 -21.35 13.74 -15.55
CA ALA A 179 -22.82 13.72 -15.59
C ALA A 179 -23.44 14.98 -14.97
N SER A 180 -22.94 15.44 -13.81
CA SER A 180 -23.45 16.61 -13.11
C SER A 180 -23.23 17.92 -13.90
N SER A 181 -22.10 18.04 -14.60
CA SER A 181 -21.81 19.20 -15.46
C SER A 181 -22.64 19.20 -16.75
N SER A 182 -23.00 18.02 -17.28
CA SER A 182 -23.89 17.93 -18.45
C SER A 182 -25.35 18.31 -18.14
N ALA A 183 -25.83 18.05 -16.92
CA ALA A 183 -27.21 18.36 -16.50
C ALA A 183 -27.47 19.86 -16.29
N SER A 184 -26.42 20.66 -16.09
CA SER A 184 -26.51 22.11 -15.84
C SER A 184 -26.42 22.96 -17.12
N GLY A 185 -26.18 22.35 -18.28
CA GLY A 185 -26.06 23.04 -19.58
C GLY A 185 -27.31 23.09 -20.45
N GLY A 186 -28.46 22.59 -19.98
CA GLY A 186 -29.68 22.38 -20.80
C GLY A 186 -30.77 23.45 -20.68
N GLY A 187 -30.47 24.65 -20.18
CA GLY A 187 -31.48 25.67 -19.87
C GLY A 187 -31.28 27.00 -20.58
N VAL A 188 -31.42 27.05 -21.91
CA VAL A 188 -31.72 28.30 -22.62
C VAL A 188 -32.58 28.00 -23.86
N ASP A 189 -33.55 28.90 -24.10
CA ASP A 189 -34.33 29.10 -25.33
C ASP A 189 -35.67 28.37 -25.48
N HIS A 190 -36.73 28.99 -24.93
CA HIS A 190 -37.84 29.46 -25.76
C HIS A 190 -38.73 30.47 -24.99
N LEU A 191 -38.64 31.76 -25.33
CA LEU A 191 -39.68 32.75 -25.04
C LEU A 191 -40.56 32.88 -26.30
N PRO A 192 -41.87 32.63 -26.25
CA PRO A 192 -42.77 33.05 -27.33
C PRO A 192 -43.21 34.49 -27.08
N TYR A 193 -43.31 35.22 -28.20
CA TYR A 193 -43.83 36.58 -28.34
C TYR A 193 -45.33 36.64 -28.01
#